data_AF-A0A836X4Z4-F1
#
_entry.id   AF-A0A836X4Z4-F1
#
_cell.length_a   1.000
_cell.length_b   1.000
_cell.length_c   1.000
_cell.angle_alpha   90.00
_cell.angle_beta   90.00
_cell.angle_gamma   90.00
#
_symmetry.space_group_name_H-M   'P 1'
#
loop_
_entity.id
_entity.type
_entity.pdbx_description
1 polymer ?
#
loop_
_entity_poly.entity_id
_entity_poly.type
_entity_poly.pdbx_seq_one_letter_code
_entity_poly.pdbx_strand_id
1 'polypeptide(L)'
;MHEISEEQRFLFDLQGYLILRGAIDRDLIDALDAAVVENEAKEHDESWAAGIPVVNGQHFSKDTNVDNQIRLNGLPRLDPVFDQLIAHPSYLPYLKEFMAEPQLVNTWSISKYAGRTATGWHNGLPTEEYTVRDGVIRSPMLNVVTMLTPNHPGDGCFCIIPGSHKKNLNLDRERWGTAGLDAPGAIEVTGEPGDVMLFTEALTHAGANKTSKRRRTTLQYNHVQRNRASPMWDHHNARHYWMPPSIRERFTPAQRDLTRWMSYTLPDRDVPGAERSND
;
A
#
# COMPACT_ATOMS: atom_id res chain seq x y z
N MET A 1 3.40 -23.68 4.54
CA MET A 1 2.63 -22.57 3.98
C MET A 1 1.44 -22.37 4.91
N HIS A 2 1.26 -21.19 5.49
CA HIS A 2 0.14 -20.94 6.41
C HIS A 2 -1.17 -21.02 5.61
N GLU A 3 -2.07 -21.90 6.01
CA GLU A 3 -3.39 -22.06 5.38
C GLU A 3 -4.34 -21.03 6.01
N ILE A 4 -5.12 -20.34 5.18
CA ILE A 4 -6.04 -19.30 5.64
C ILE A 4 -7.27 -20.00 6.22
N SER A 5 -7.62 -19.68 7.46
CA SER A 5 -8.76 -20.32 8.12
C SER A 5 -10.10 -19.84 7.54
N GLU A 6 -11.14 -20.67 7.69
CA GLU A 6 -12.51 -20.26 7.35
C GLU A 6 -12.95 -19.03 8.14
N GLU A 7 -12.52 -18.91 9.40
CA GLU A 7 -12.76 -17.73 10.23
C GLU A 7 -12.13 -16.46 9.62
N GLN A 8 -10.88 -16.54 9.15
CA GLN A 8 -10.22 -15.39 8.52
C GLN A 8 -10.90 -14.99 7.21
N ARG A 9 -11.33 -15.96 6.40
CA ARG A 9 -12.10 -15.71 5.17
C ARG A 9 -13.44 -15.05 5.48
N PHE A 10 -14.16 -15.60 6.46
CA PHE A 10 -15.44 -15.06 6.92
C PHE A 10 -15.29 -13.64 7.47
N LEU A 11 -14.28 -13.39 8.31
CA LEU A 11 -13.99 -12.07 8.85
C LEU A 11 -13.65 -11.08 7.74
N PHE A 12 -12.72 -11.41 6.83
CA PHE A 12 -12.38 -10.51 5.72
C PHE A 12 -13.60 -10.20 4.85
N ASP A 13 -14.46 -11.19 4.58
CA ASP A 13 -15.72 -10.93 3.89
C ASP A 13 -16.62 -9.97 4.67
N LEU A 14 -16.82 -10.21 5.97
CA LEU A 14 -17.68 -9.40 6.82
C LEU A 14 -17.22 -7.95 6.91
N GLN A 15 -15.92 -7.72 7.13
CA GLN A 15 -15.41 -6.40 7.55
C GLN A 15 -14.47 -5.72 6.55
N GLY A 16 -13.97 -6.44 5.55
CA GLY A 16 -13.11 -5.91 4.48
C GLY A 16 -11.63 -5.76 4.85
N TYR A 17 -11.23 -6.23 6.04
CA TYR A 17 -9.85 -6.20 6.49
C TYR A 17 -9.51 -7.35 7.46
N LEU A 18 -8.21 -7.59 7.64
CA LEU A 18 -7.62 -8.45 8.67
C LEU A 18 -6.40 -7.77 9.27
N ILE A 19 -6.09 -8.08 10.53
CA ILE A 19 -4.81 -7.71 11.16
C ILE A 19 -4.09 -9.01 11.50
N LEU A 20 -2.92 -9.20 10.89
CA LEU A 20 -2.01 -10.30 11.18
C LEU A 20 -1.02 -9.82 12.24
N ARG A 21 -1.15 -10.36 13.46
CA ARG A 21 -0.33 -9.95 14.61
C ARG A 21 1.06 -10.57 14.55
N GLY A 22 2.10 -9.77 14.78
CA GLY A 22 3.49 -10.23 14.76
C GLY A 22 3.87 -10.93 13.45
N ALA A 23 3.31 -10.48 12.33
CA ALA A 23 3.44 -11.14 11.03
C ALA A 23 4.82 -10.95 10.39
N ILE A 24 5.58 -9.96 10.85
CA ILE A 24 6.94 -9.64 10.43
C ILE A 24 7.85 -9.63 11.65
N ASP A 25 8.96 -10.36 11.56
CA ASP A 25 9.91 -10.50 12.65
C ASP A 25 10.59 -9.17 13.00
N ARG A 26 10.96 -9.04 14.28
CA ARG A 26 11.47 -7.78 14.83
C ARG A 26 12.75 -7.30 14.14
N ASP A 27 13.66 -8.21 13.82
CA ASP A 27 14.92 -7.87 13.14
C ASP A 27 14.68 -7.24 11.76
N LEU A 28 13.70 -7.76 11.01
CA LEU A 28 13.33 -7.19 9.72
C LEU A 28 12.64 -5.83 9.90
N ILE A 29 11.79 -5.67 10.91
CA ILE A 29 11.17 -4.38 11.24
C ILE A 29 12.22 -3.31 11.57
N ASP A 30 13.21 -3.64 12.40
CA ASP A 30 14.27 -2.70 12.78
C ASP A 30 15.14 -2.32 11.55
N ALA A 31 15.43 -3.28 10.67
CA ALA A 31 16.15 -3.01 9.42
C ALA A 31 15.34 -2.12 8.44
N LEU A 32 14.04 -2.38 8.29
CA LEU A 32 13.14 -1.56 7.47
C LEU A 32 13.03 -0.14 8.03
N ASP A 33 12.89 0.02 9.34
CA ASP A 33 12.79 1.33 9.98
C ASP A 33 14.08 2.15 9.82
N ALA A 34 15.25 1.51 9.98
CA ALA A 34 16.54 2.13 9.72
C ALA A 34 16.66 2.63 8.27
N ALA A 35 16.29 1.79 7.30
CA ALA A 35 16.30 2.19 5.89
C ALA A 35 15.32 3.34 5.59
N VAL A 36 14.15 3.39 6.24
CA VAL A 36 13.24 4.54 6.12
C VAL A 36 13.90 5.80 6.67
N VAL A 37 14.45 5.78 7.89
CA VAL A 37 15.12 6.94 8.50
C VAL A 37 16.25 7.45 7.61
N GLU A 38 17.09 6.55 7.11
CA GLU A 38 18.22 6.90 6.25
C GLU A 38 17.77 7.53 4.93
N ASN A 39 16.73 7.00 4.30
CA ASN A 39 16.20 7.54 3.05
C ASN A 39 15.39 8.83 3.23
N GLU A 40 14.78 9.06 4.40
CA GLU A 40 14.13 10.34 4.73
C GLU A 40 15.16 11.48 4.92
N ALA A 41 16.36 11.15 5.40
CA ALA A 41 17.43 12.11 5.69
C ALA A 41 18.24 12.56 4.46
N LYS A 42 18.08 11.92 3.31
CA LYS A 42 18.85 12.18 2.09
C LYS A 42 18.01 12.89 1.03
N GLU A 43 18.70 13.61 0.14
CA GLU A 43 18.13 14.01 -1.15
C GLU A 43 18.32 12.88 -2.15
N HIS A 44 17.30 12.62 -2.95
CA HIS A 44 17.29 11.53 -3.93
C HIS A 44 17.59 12.09 -5.32
N ASP A 45 18.46 11.41 -6.06
CA ASP A 45 18.65 11.71 -7.47
C ASP A 45 17.45 11.17 -8.27
N GLU A 46 16.66 12.10 -8.80
CA GLU A 46 15.48 11.84 -9.62
C GLU A 46 15.74 12.14 -11.10
N SER A 47 17.01 12.20 -11.53
CA SER A 47 17.38 12.41 -12.93
C SER A 47 16.82 11.33 -13.87
N TRP A 48 16.65 10.10 -13.37
CA TRP A 48 15.94 9.02 -14.06
C TRP A 48 14.50 9.40 -14.43
N ALA A 49 13.93 10.38 -13.73
CA ALA A 49 12.57 10.84 -13.90
C ALA A 49 12.46 12.15 -14.71
N ALA A 50 13.55 12.63 -15.31
CA ALA A 50 13.55 13.86 -16.10
C ALA A 50 12.55 13.77 -17.29
N GLY A 51 11.76 14.84 -17.49
CA GLY A 51 10.76 14.92 -18.55
C GLY A 51 9.42 14.26 -18.25
N ILE A 52 9.24 13.75 -17.03
CA ILE A 52 8.02 13.07 -16.60
C ILE A 52 7.16 14.03 -15.78
N PRO A 53 5.86 14.19 -16.08
CA PRO A 53 4.98 15.02 -15.29
C PRO A 53 4.75 14.42 -13.90
N VAL A 54 4.90 15.22 -12.85
CA VAL A 54 4.49 14.86 -11.49
C VAL A 54 3.03 15.27 -11.29
N VAL A 55 2.14 14.32 -10.99
CA VAL A 55 0.68 14.60 -10.89
C VAL A 55 0.30 15.12 -9.51
N ASN A 56 0.83 14.54 -8.42
CA ASN A 56 0.35 14.77 -7.05
C ASN A 56 1.48 14.91 -6.01
N GLY A 57 2.66 15.37 -6.41
CA GLY A 57 3.82 15.55 -5.52
C GLY A 57 4.79 16.57 -6.10
N GLN A 58 5.86 16.87 -5.36
CA GLN A 58 6.99 17.65 -5.89
C GLN A 58 8.14 16.76 -6.39
N HIS A 59 8.17 15.50 -5.95
CA HIS A 59 9.26 14.54 -6.14
C HIS A 59 8.73 13.12 -6.32
N PHE A 60 9.46 12.30 -7.06
CA PHE A 60 9.09 10.91 -7.36
C PHE A 60 9.35 9.93 -6.22
N SER A 61 10.34 10.23 -5.37
CA SER A 61 10.93 9.34 -4.38
C SER A 61 10.65 9.82 -2.96
N LYS A 62 10.81 11.12 -2.67
CA LYS A 62 10.58 11.71 -1.33
C LYS A 62 9.66 12.93 -1.41
N ASP A 63 8.44 12.80 -0.91
CA ASP A 63 7.46 13.88 -0.89
C ASP A 63 7.28 14.46 0.52
N THR A 64 7.29 15.80 0.59
CA THR A 64 7.14 16.60 1.82
C THR A 64 6.07 17.70 1.67
N ASN A 65 5.22 17.60 0.63
CA ASN A 65 4.13 18.54 0.35
C ASN A 65 3.03 18.62 1.42
N VAL A 66 2.98 17.67 2.35
CA VAL A 66 2.01 17.62 3.45
C VAL A 66 2.72 17.90 4.76
N ASP A 67 2.26 18.94 5.46
CA ASP A 67 2.81 19.33 6.76
C ASP A 67 2.82 18.18 7.77
N ASN A 68 3.93 18.07 8.50
CA ASN A 68 4.17 17.06 9.52
C ASN A 68 4.09 15.61 8.99
N GLN A 69 4.40 15.41 7.70
CA GLN A 69 4.44 14.10 7.06
C GLN A 69 5.64 14.02 6.10
N ILE A 70 6.27 12.85 6.05
CA ILE A 70 7.21 12.49 4.99
C ILE A 70 6.67 11.22 4.33
N ARG A 71 6.67 11.21 2.99
CA ARG A 71 6.29 10.04 2.19
C ARG A 71 7.45 9.63 1.30
N LEU A 72 7.91 8.39 1.42
CA LEU A 72 8.82 7.79 0.44
C LEU A 72 8.02 6.94 -0.54
N ASN A 73 8.32 6.98 -1.83
CA ASN A 73 7.66 6.21 -2.88
C ASN A 73 8.64 5.28 -3.60
N GLY A 74 8.17 4.13 -4.05
CA GLY A 74 8.98 3.16 -4.78
C GLY A 74 10.08 2.57 -3.91
N LEU A 75 9.73 2.08 -2.72
CA LEU A 75 10.67 1.65 -1.70
C LEU A 75 11.77 0.69 -2.22
N PRO A 76 11.47 -0.30 -3.09
CA PRO A 76 12.51 -1.15 -3.67
C PRO A 76 13.60 -0.40 -4.48
N ARG A 77 13.31 0.79 -5.01
CA ARG A 77 14.31 1.64 -5.67
C ARG A 77 15.28 2.30 -4.68
N LEU A 78 14.88 2.41 -3.42
CA LEU A 78 15.63 3.12 -2.38
C LEU A 78 16.59 2.18 -1.65
N ASP A 79 16.14 0.98 -1.29
CA ASP A 79 16.95 0.00 -0.56
C ASP A 79 16.50 -1.45 -0.83
N PRO A 80 17.41 -2.42 -1.03
CA PRO A 80 17.07 -3.83 -1.18
C PRO A 80 16.31 -4.45 0.00
N VAL A 81 16.40 -3.91 1.22
CA VAL A 81 15.65 -4.44 2.39
C VAL A 81 14.14 -4.43 2.14
N PHE A 82 13.64 -3.46 1.37
CA PHE A 82 12.24 -3.33 1.03
C PHE A 82 11.72 -4.45 0.12
N ASP A 83 12.60 -5.23 -0.52
CA ASP A 83 12.20 -6.38 -1.32
C ASP A 83 11.59 -7.49 -0.47
N GLN A 84 12.06 -7.62 0.78
CA GLN A 84 11.64 -8.66 1.70
C GLN A 84 10.11 -8.65 1.91
N LEU A 85 9.47 -7.49 1.72
CA LEU A 85 8.02 -7.33 1.81
C LEU A 85 7.25 -7.56 0.50
N ILE A 86 7.90 -7.68 -0.66
CA ILE A 86 7.16 -7.84 -1.93
C ILE A 86 6.31 -9.12 -1.93
N ALA A 87 6.88 -10.24 -1.48
CA ALA A 87 6.22 -11.56 -1.48
C ALA A 87 6.32 -12.26 -0.13
N HIS A 88 6.22 -11.51 0.98
CA HIS A 88 6.47 -12.05 2.31
C HIS A 88 5.51 -13.21 2.64
N PRO A 89 6.02 -14.35 3.18
CA PRO A 89 5.22 -15.56 3.36
C PRO A 89 4.05 -15.42 4.35
N SER A 90 4.07 -14.42 5.23
CA SER A 90 3.00 -14.20 6.22
C SER A 90 1.70 -13.68 5.60
N TYR A 91 1.75 -12.96 4.48
CA TYR A 91 0.54 -12.44 3.81
C TYR A 91 0.38 -12.84 2.34
N LEU A 92 1.42 -13.40 1.69
CA LEU A 92 1.31 -13.86 0.31
C LEU A 92 0.13 -14.83 0.06
N PRO A 93 -0.16 -15.81 0.96
CA PRO A 93 -1.34 -16.66 0.79
C PRO A 93 -2.64 -15.86 0.72
N TYR A 94 -2.80 -14.82 1.55
CA TYR A 94 -4.01 -13.98 1.61
C TYR A 94 -4.20 -13.17 0.33
N LEU A 95 -3.11 -12.62 -0.22
CA LEU A 95 -3.16 -11.94 -1.52
C LEU A 95 -3.66 -12.88 -2.63
N LYS A 96 -3.18 -14.13 -2.64
CA LYS A 96 -3.60 -15.13 -3.63
C LYS A 96 -5.05 -15.58 -3.42
N GLU A 97 -5.46 -15.82 -2.18
CA GLU A 97 -6.84 -16.21 -1.86
C GLU A 97 -7.86 -15.13 -2.22
N PHE A 98 -7.58 -13.87 -1.86
CA PHE A 98 -8.56 -12.79 -2.01
C PHE A 98 -8.53 -12.10 -3.39
N MET A 99 -7.45 -12.28 -4.17
CA MET A 99 -7.27 -11.62 -5.46
C MET A 99 -7.07 -12.57 -6.65
N ALA A 100 -6.84 -13.87 -6.38
CA ALA A 100 -6.32 -14.87 -7.32
C ALA A 100 -4.90 -14.55 -7.82
N GLU A 101 -4.77 -13.56 -8.71
CA GLU A 101 -3.52 -13.19 -9.37
C GLU A 101 -3.13 -11.74 -9.00
N PRO A 102 -2.62 -11.51 -7.79
CA PRO A 102 -2.20 -10.20 -7.34
C PRO A 102 -0.98 -9.69 -8.13
N GLN A 103 -0.96 -8.39 -8.40
CA GLN A 103 0.16 -7.66 -8.99
C GLN A 103 0.48 -6.44 -8.13
N LEU A 104 1.70 -6.36 -7.61
CA LEU A 104 2.19 -5.21 -6.87
C LEU A 104 2.29 -4.03 -7.82
N VAL A 105 1.59 -2.95 -7.50
CA VAL A 105 1.63 -1.72 -8.30
C VAL A 105 2.29 -0.60 -7.56
N ASN A 106 2.11 -0.43 -6.25
CA ASN A 106 2.69 0.72 -5.57
C ASN A 106 3.28 0.36 -4.22
N THR A 107 4.40 0.99 -3.88
CA THR A 107 5.06 0.86 -2.59
C THR A 107 5.36 2.24 -2.04
N TRP A 108 5.00 2.50 -0.80
CA TRP A 108 5.34 3.77 -0.16
C TRP A 108 5.43 3.64 1.35
N SER A 109 6.16 4.56 1.97
CA SER A 109 6.15 4.78 3.41
C SER A 109 5.34 6.04 3.72
N ILE A 110 4.72 6.07 4.90
CA ILE A 110 4.18 7.30 5.47
C ILE A 110 4.69 7.40 6.89
N SER A 111 5.53 8.40 7.13
CA SER A 111 5.95 8.85 8.46
C SER A 111 5.16 10.08 8.85
N LYS A 112 4.44 10.02 9.98
CA LYS A 112 3.68 11.13 10.56
C LYS A 112 4.33 11.65 11.83
N TYR A 113 4.32 12.97 11.96
CA TYR A 113 4.81 13.72 13.10
C TYR A 113 3.68 14.51 13.77
N ALA A 114 3.87 14.88 15.04
CA ALA A 114 2.87 15.61 15.83
C ALA A 114 2.35 16.84 15.06
N GLY A 115 1.03 17.04 15.06
CA GLY A 115 0.39 18.14 14.33
C GLY A 115 -0.12 17.76 12.93
N ARG A 116 0.17 16.55 12.42
CA ARG A 116 -0.46 16.07 11.18
C ARG A 116 -1.97 15.92 11.37
N THR A 117 -2.75 16.64 10.57
CA THR A 117 -4.22 16.58 10.61
C THR A 117 -4.79 15.28 10.03
N ALA A 118 -6.07 15.00 10.30
CA ALA A 118 -6.80 13.90 9.72
C ALA A 118 -6.97 14.08 8.20
N THR A 119 -7.11 12.97 7.47
CA THR A 119 -7.44 13.01 6.04
C THR A 119 -8.95 12.85 5.83
N GLY A 120 -9.41 13.13 4.61
CA GLY A 120 -10.76 12.76 4.19
C GLY A 120 -10.95 11.24 4.11
N TRP A 121 -12.19 10.79 4.34
CA TRP A 121 -12.60 9.42 4.07
C TRP A 121 -12.61 9.14 2.57
N HIS A 122 -12.03 8.03 2.16
CA HIS A 122 -11.96 7.62 0.76
C HIS A 122 -11.95 6.10 0.62
N ASN A 123 -12.10 5.64 -0.62
CA ASN A 123 -11.84 4.26 -1.04
C ASN A 123 -10.94 4.34 -2.29
N GLY A 124 -10.06 3.37 -2.48
CA GLY A 124 -9.26 3.21 -3.70
C GLY A 124 -9.99 2.50 -4.85
N LEU A 125 -11.16 1.89 -4.61
CA LEU A 125 -12.05 1.41 -5.67
C LEU A 125 -13.55 1.57 -5.32
N PRO A 126 -14.44 1.60 -6.33
CA PRO A 126 -15.89 1.49 -6.15
C PRO A 126 -16.27 0.18 -5.45
N THR A 127 -17.28 0.23 -4.60
CA THR A 127 -17.72 -0.93 -3.79
C THR A 127 -18.26 -2.08 -4.63
N GLU A 128 -18.78 -1.80 -5.82
CA GLU A 128 -19.39 -2.75 -6.73
C GLU A 128 -18.37 -3.71 -7.37
N GLU A 129 -17.09 -3.34 -7.40
CA GLU A 129 -16.06 -4.24 -7.95
C GLU A 129 -15.58 -5.28 -6.92
N TYR A 130 -15.77 -5.05 -5.62
CA TYR A 130 -15.56 -6.09 -4.61
C TYR A 130 -16.70 -7.10 -4.66
N THR A 131 -16.39 -8.37 -4.87
CA THR A 131 -17.42 -9.42 -4.96
C THR A 131 -17.07 -10.65 -4.15
N VAL A 132 -18.11 -11.27 -3.60
CA VAL A 132 -18.04 -12.64 -3.07
C VAL A 132 -19.13 -13.44 -3.73
N ARG A 133 -18.74 -14.50 -4.43
CA ARG A 133 -19.66 -15.40 -5.15
C ARG A 133 -19.20 -16.83 -4.96
N ASP A 134 -20.13 -17.70 -4.60
CA ASP A 134 -19.88 -19.13 -4.38
C ASP A 134 -18.70 -19.39 -3.43
N GLY A 135 -18.62 -18.59 -2.36
CA GLY A 135 -17.55 -18.66 -1.36
C GLY A 135 -16.20 -18.11 -1.81
N VAL A 136 -16.07 -17.58 -3.03
CA VAL A 136 -14.82 -17.00 -3.53
C VAL A 136 -14.83 -15.49 -3.41
N ILE A 137 -13.88 -14.96 -2.63
CA ILE A 137 -13.62 -13.53 -2.50
C ILE A 137 -12.83 -13.04 -3.72
N ARG A 138 -13.27 -11.93 -4.32
CA ARG A 138 -12.54 -11.22 -5.38
C ARG A 138 -12.45 -9.75 -5.02
N SER A 139 -11.30 -9.36 -4.49
CA SER A 139 -10.92 -7.97 -4.25
C SER A 139 -10.02 -7.48 -5.39
N PRO A 140 -10.47 -6.57 -6.27
CA PRO A 140 -9.68 -6.11 -7.40
C PRO A 140 -8.45 -5.29 -7.01
N MET A 141 -8.42 -4.78 -5.78
CA MET A 141 -7.27 -4.08 -5.20
C MET A 141 -7.24 -4.31 -3.69
N LEU A 142 -6.04 -4.59 -3.18
CA LEU A 142 -5.80 -4.91 -1.78
C LEU A 142 -4.49 -4.29 -1.36
N ASN A 143 -4.48 -3.67 -0.19
CA ASN A 143 -3.30 -3.02 0.34
C ASN A 143 -2.81 -3.74 1.59
N VAL A 144 -1.49 -3.93 1.64
CA VAL A 144 -0.76 -4.54 2.74
C VAL A 144 -0.07 -3.41 3.49
N VAL A 145 -0.46 -3.19 4.73
CA VAL A 145 0.06 -2.12 5.58
C VAL A 145 0.86 -2.70 6.72
N THR A 146 2.19 -2.63 6.62
CA THR A 146 3.11 -3.06 7.68
C THR A 146 3.35 -1.90 8.66
N MET A 147 3.14 -2.14 9.95
CA MET A 147 3.44 -1.19 11.02
C MET A 147 4.92 -1.29 11.39
N LEU A 148 5.70 -0.22 11.20
CA LEU A 148 7.12 -0.18 11.62
C LEU A 148 7.30 0.38 13.02
N THR A 149 6.39 1.27 13.43
CA THR A 149 6.35 1.84 14.78
C THR A 149 5.01 1.50 15.43
N PRO A 150 4.87 1.69 16.76
CA PRO A 150 3.58 1.55 17.42
C PRO A 150 2.50 2.41 16.75
N ASN A 151 1.30 1.85 16.66
CA ASN A 151 0.08 2.50 16.21
C ASN A 151 -0.90 2.43 17.37
N HIS A 152 -0.88 3.41 18.27
CA HIS A 152 -1.86 3.54 19.36
C HIS A 152 -2.72 4.78 19.18
N PRO A 153 -3.80 4.94 19.97
CA PRO A 153 -4.65 6.11 19.87
C PRO A 153 -3.87 7.42 19.94
N GLY A 154 -4.13 8.31 18.97
CA GLY A 154 -3.43 9.59 18.83
C GLY A 154 -2.15 9.54 18.00
N ASP A 155 -1.74 8.38 17.48
CA ASP A 155 -0.61 8.24 16.55
C ASP A 155 -0.97 8.54 15.09
N GLY A 156 -2.13 9.13 14.83
CA GLY A 156 -2.57 9.39 13.47
C GLY A 156 -2.70 8.09 12.67
N CYS A 157 -3.24 7.06 13.31
CA CYS A 157 -3.36 5.72 12.76
C CYS A 157 -4.25 5.69 11.52
N PHE A 158 -4.31 4.52 10.89
CA PHE A 158 -5.34 4.25 9.90
C PHE A 158 -6.69 4.23 10.62
N CYS A 159 -7.67 4.90 10.06
CA CYS A 159 -9.07 4.75 10.45
C CYS A 159 -9.80 4.02 9.34
N ILE A 160 -10.71 3.13 9.73
CA ILE A 160 -11.54 2.37 8.80
C ILE A 160 -12.98 2.36 9.30
N ILE A 161 -13.91 2.08 8.38
CA ILE A 161 -15.29 1.76 8.70
C ILE A 161 -15.52 0.30 8.31
N PRO A 162 -15.48 -0.65 9.26
CA PRO A 162 -15.68 -2.07 8.99
C PRO A 162 -16.97 -2.34 8.20
N GLY A 163 -16.88 -3.17 7.16
CA GLY A 163 -18.04 -3.54 6.32
C GLY A 163 -18.40 -2.52 5.23
N SER A 164 -17.77 -1.34 5.23
CA SER A 164 -18.07 -0.28 4.26
C SER A 164 -17.69 -0.61 2.81
N HIS A 165 -16.89 -1.65 2.58
CA HIS A 165 -16.59 -2.19 1.25
C HIS A 165 -17.80 -2.77 0.52
N LYS A 166 -18.93 -2.97 1.23
CA LYS A 166 -20.22 -3.41 0.68
C LYS A 166 -21.34 -2.37 0.87
N LYS A 167 -21.00 -1.14 1.24
CA LYS A 167 -22.02 -0.11 1.52
C LYS A 167 -22.78 0.26 0.25
N ASN A 168 -24.06 0.61 0.41
CA ASN A 168 -24.88 1.22 -0.64
C ASN A 168 -25.29 2.66 -0.29
N LEU A 169 -24.82 3.17 0.86
CA LEU A 169 -25.08 4.51 1.35
C LEU A 169 -23.75 5.21 1.61
N ASN A 170 -23.66 6.47 1.22
CA ASN A 170 -22.47 7.28 1.44
C ASN A 170 -22.54 8.02 2.79
N LEU A 171 -21.36 8.28 3.37
CA LEU A 171 -21.27 9.22 4.49
C LEU A 171 -21.69 10.61 4.02
N ASP A 172 -22.41 11.31 4.88
CA ASP A 172 -22.60 12.74 4.74
C ASP A 172 -21.23 13.44 4.84
N ARG A 173 -20.79 14.06 3.74
CA ARG A 173 -19.49 14.72 3.65
C ARG A 173 -19.45 16.04 4.42
N GLU A 174 -20.59 16.68 4.64
CA GLU A 174 -20.62 17.92 5.44
C GLU A 174 -20.40 17.60 6.92
N ARG A 175 -21.03 16.52 7.40
CA ARG A 175 -20.92 16.09 8.79
C ARG A 175 -19.65 15.28 9.09
N TRP A 176 -19.28 14.36 8.21
CA TRP A 176 -18.19 13.40 8.40
C TRP A 176 -17.20 13.42 7.23
N GLY A 177 -16.85 14.61 6.72
CA GLY A 177 -15.93 14.74 5.60
C GLY A 177 -14.47 14.34 5.92
N THR A 178 -14.09 14.32 7.19
CA THR A 178 -12.73 14.00 7.65
C THR A 178 -12.73 12.85 8.65
N ALA A 179 -11.58 12.18 8.80
CA ALA A 179 -11.45 11.05 9.71
C ALA A 179 -11.70 11.48 11.16
N GLY A 180 -12.64 10.78 11.80
CA GLY A 180 -13.01 10.98 13.20
C GLY A 180 -13.78 9.76 13.71
N LEU A 181 -13.62 9.44 14.99
CA LEU A 181 -14.30 8.31 15.63
C LEU A 181 -15.80 8.58 15.87
N ASP A 182 -16.26 9.79 15.60
CA ASP A 182 -17.66 10.20 15.58
C ASP A 182 -18.37 9.84 14.26
N ALA A 183 -17.62 9.43 13.22
CA ALA A 183 -18.19 8.87 12.01
C ALA A 183 -18.81 7.48 12.29
N PRO A 184 -20.00 7.15 11.73
CA PRO A 184 -20.69 5.91 12.05
C PRO A 184 -19.86 4.66 11.77
N GLY A 185 -19.61 3.87 12.82
CA GLY A 185 -18.84 2.63 12.72
C GLY A 185 -17.34 2.82 12.54
N ALA A 186 -16.82 4.05 12.57
CA ALA A 186 -15.40 4.29 12.45
C ALA A 186 -14.62 3.72 13.64
N ILE A 187 -13.51 3.06 13.34
CA ILE A 187 -12.53 2.58 14.33
C ILE A 187 -11.13 3.03 13.93
N GLU A 188 -10.27 3.16 14.93
CA GLU A 188 -8.84 3.37 14.75
C GLU A 188 -8.11 2.02 14.75
N VAL A 189 -7.30 1.77 13.74
CA VAL A 189 -6.53 0.53 13.61
C VAL A 189 -5.25 0.67 14.43
N THR A 190 -5.21 -0.06 15.54
CA THR A 190 -4.07 -0.08 16.47
C THR A 190 -3.28 -1.38 16.40
N GLY A 191 -1.99 -1.28 16.69
CA GLY A 191 -1.07 -2.42 16.66
C GLY A 191 0.37 -2.06 16.99
N GLU A 192 1.19 -3.08 17.00
CA GLU A 192 2.61 -3.01 17.34
C GLU A 192 3.50 -3.12 16.09
N PRO A 193 4.78 -2.71 16.18
CA PRO A 193 5.76 -3.00 15.13
C PRO A 193 5.77 -4.49 14.76
N GLY A 194 5.64 -4.79 13.47
CA GLY A 194 5.53 -6.17 12.96
C GLY A 194 4.11 -6.63 12.67
N ASP A 195 3.09 -5.92 13.16
CA ASP A 195 1.71 -6.17 12.76
C ASP A 195 1.47 -5.72 11.30
N VAL A 196 0.66 -6.48 10.58
CA VAL A 196 0.28 -6.20 9.19
C VAL A 196 -1.23 -6.11 9.08
N MET A 197 -1.74 -4.99 8.56
CA MET A 197 -3.13 -4.88 8.14
C MET A 197 -3.27 -5.19 6.66
N LEU A 198 -4.17 -6.11 6.33
CA LEU A 198 -4.61 -6.38 4.96
C LEU A 198 -6.01 -5.81 4.81
N PHE A 199 -6.26 -4.96 3.81
CA PHE A 199 -7.61 -4.44 3.57
C PHE A 199 -7.91 -4.29 2.07
N THR A 200 -9.18 -4.52 1.70
CA THR A 200 -9.64 -4.21 0.35
C THR A 200 -9.72 -2.70 0.19
N GLU A 201 -9.23 -2.18 -0.93
CA GLU A 201 -9.31 -0.74 -1.21
C GLU A 201 -10.75 -0.26 -1.52
N ALA A 202 -11.75 -1.15 -1.51
CA ALA A 202 -13.18 -0.80 -1.47
C ALA A 202 -13.62 -0.32 -0.08
N LEU A 203 -12.86 -0.66 0.97
CA LEU A 203 -13.15 -0.28 2.35
C LEU A 203 -12.94 1.22 2.52
N THR A 204 -13.89 1.90 3.18
CA THR A 204 -13.76 3.31 3.55
C THR A 204 -12.71 3.47 4.62
N HIS A 205 -11.69 4.24 4.31
CA HIS A 205 -10.54 4.46 5.15
C HIS A 205 -10.01 5.89 5.08
N ALA A 206 -9.19 6.23 6.07
CA ALA A 206 -8.56 7.54 6.21
C ALA A 206 -7.37 7.45 7.19
N GLY A 207 -6.66 8.56 7.39
CA GLY A 207 -5.70 8.72 8.48
C GLY A 207 -6.26 9.63 9.57
N ALA A 208 -6.12 9.22 10.83
CA ALA A 208 -6.46 10.04 11.99
C ALA A 208 -5.50 11.23 12.19
N ASN A 209 -5.92 12.16 13.05
CA ASN A 209 -5.06 13.21 13.59
C ASN A 209 -3.88 12.62 14.38
N LYS A 210 -2.70 13.21 14.21
CA LYS A 210 -1.47 12.86 14.91
C LYS A 210 -1.25 13.82 16.08
N THR A 211 -1.60 13.39 17.29
CA THR A 211 -1.48 14.20 18.51
C THR A 211 -0.31 13.78 19.38
N SER A 212 0.11 12.52 19.33
CA SER A 212 1.26 12.04 20.11
C SER A 212 2.59 12.58 19.56
N LYS A 213 3.63 12.59 20.39
CA LYS A 213 4.96 13.15 20.03
C LYS A 213 5.86 12.19 19.25
N ARG A 214 5.66 10.87 19.38
CA ARG A 214 6.50 9.87 18.69
C ARG A 214 6.29 9.93 17.17
N ARG A 215 7.30 9.56 16.38
CA ARG A 215 7.10 9.30 14.95
C ARG A 215 6.19 8.08 14.79
N ARG A 216 5.28 8.12 13.81
CA ARG A 216 4.51 6.95 13.39
C ARG A 216 4.78 6.62 11.93
N THR A 217 5.32 5.44 11.67
CA THR A 217 5.70 5.00 10.33
C THR A 217 5.03 3.68 9.97
N THR A 218 4.52 3.64 8.74
CA THR A 218 3.90 2.44 8.13
C THR A 218 4.39 2.31 6.70
N LEU A 219 4.55 1.07 6.22
CA LEU A 219 4.81 0.77 4.82
C LEU A 219 3.55 0.21 4.16
N GLN A 220 3.27 0.67 2.94
CA GLN A 220 2.13 0.22 2.14
C GLN A 220 2.63 -0.47 0.88
N TYR A 221 2.10 -1.66 0.63
CA TYR A 221 2.34 -2.46 -0.58
C TYR A 221 0.97 -2.76 -1.19
N ASN A 222 0.66 -2.01 -2.24
CA ASN A 222 -0.65 -2.00 -2.84
C ASN A 222 -0.69 -2.86 -4.09
N HIS A 223 -1.64 -3.77 -4.13
CA HIS A 223 -1.78 -4.78 -5.15
C HIS A 223 -3.08 -4.56 -5.90
N VAL A 224 -3.06 -4.82 -7.20
CA VAL A 224 -4.26 -4.95 -8.03
C VAL A 224 -4.35 -6.35 -8.59
N GLN A 225 -5.56 -6.79 -8.95
CA GLN A 225 -5.73 -8.03 -9.69
C GLN A 225 -5.12 -7.86 -11.10
N ARG A 226 -4.50 -8.91 -11.65
CA ARG A 226 -3.75 -8.86 -12.93
C ARG A 226 -4.46 -8.16 -14.07
N ASN A 227 -5.75 -8.41 -14.27
CA ASN A 227 -6.53 -7.82 -15.37
C ASN A 227 -6.93 -6.36 -15.08
N ARG A 228 -6.80 -5.91 -13.83
CA ARG A 228 -6.90 -4.52 -13.38
C ARG A 228 -5.51 -3.92 -13.12
N ALA A 229 -4.45 -4.41 -13.77
CA ALA A 229 -3.15 -3.75 -13.76
C ALA A 229 -3.24 -2.39 -14.48
N SER A 230 -3.93 -1.45 -13.82
CA SER A 230 -4.17 -0.06 -14.11
C SER A 230 -2.89 0.74 -14.39
N PRO A 231 -1.68 0.36 -13.91
CA PRO A 231 -0.44 0.96 -14.41
C PRO A 231 -0.26 0.87 -15.93
N MET A 232 -0.91 -0.08 -16.61
CA MET A 232 -0.87 -0.13 -18.09
C MET A 232 -1.82 0.87 -18.76
N TRP A 233 -2.71 1.51 -18.00
CA TRP A 233 -3.80 2.36 -18.49
C TRP A 233 -3.56 3.84 -18.17
N ASP A 234 -2.83 4.14 -17.10
CA ASP A 234 -2.48 5.50 -16.69
C ASP A 234 -0.97 5.75 -16.78
N HIS A 235 -0.54 6.33 -17.90
CA HIS A 235 0.85 6.69 -18.17
C HIS A 235 1.42 7.74 -17.20
N HIS A 236 0.58 8.48 -16.47
CA HIS A 236 1.02 9.54 -15.56
C HIS A 236 1.41 9.00 -14.18
N ASN A 237 0.77 7.90 -13.74
CA ASN A 237 1.01 7.29 -12.42
C ASN A 237 1.91 6.03 -12.49
N ALA A 238 2.09 5.46 -13.69
CA ALA A 238 2.85 4.23 -13.96
C ALA A 238 4.28 4.20 -13.39
N ARG A 239 4.87 5.36 -13.06
CA ARG A 239 6.31 5.49 -12.79
C ARG A 239 6.67 5.52 -11.29
N HIS A 240 5.71 5.78 -10.40
CA HIS A 240 5.88 5.41 -8.99
C HIS A 240 5.95 3.88 -8.82
N TYR A 241 5.31 3.17 -9.76
CA TYR A 241 5.03 1.74 -9.70
C TYR A 241 6.16 0.87 -10.26
N TRP A 242 6.80 1.33 -11.33
CA TRP A 242 7.73 0.50 -12.09
C TRP A 242 9.10 0.36 -11.43
N MET A 243 9.63 -0.87 -11.45
CA MET A 243 10.98 -1.20 -11.01
C MET A 243 11.81 -1.66 -12.21
N PRO A 244 12.99 -1.07 -12.46
CA PRO A 244 13.81 -1.42 -13.63
C PRO A 244 14.28 -2.87 -13.60
N PRO A 245 14.62 -3.45 -14.77
CA PRO A 245 15.21 -4.78 -14.85
C PRO A 245 16.38 -4.98 -13.88
N SER A 246 17.27 -3.99 -13.75
CA SER A 246 18.40 -4.02 -12.81
C SER A 246 18.00 -4.19 -11.34
N ILE A 247 16.86 -3.63 -10.92
CA ILE A 247 16.30 -3.85 -9.59
C ILE A 247 15.58 -5.20 -9.51
N ARG A 248 14.91 -5.62 -10.59
CA ARG A 248 14.16 -6.88 -10.62
C ARG A 248 15.06 -8.12 -10.74
N GLU A 249 16.34 -7.95 -11.08
CA GLU A 249 17.36 -9.00 -10.99
C GLU A 249 17.50 -9.53 -9.57
N ARG A 250 17.33 -8.67 -8.56
CA ARG A 250 17.34 -9.02 -7.11
C ARG A 250 16.21 -9.98 -6.73
N PHE A 251 15.11 -9.95 -7.50
CA PHE A 251 13.85 -10.54 -7.07
C PHE A 251 13.85 -12.06 -7.20
N THR A 252 13.38 -12.72 -6.16
CA THR A 252 13.01 -14.14 -6.16
C THR A 252 11.87 -14.41 -7.17
N PRO A 253 11.65 -15.68 -7.56
CA PRO A 253 10.55 -16.03 -8.46
C PRO A 253 9.18 -15.53 -7.99
N ALA A 254 8.88 -15.61 -6.70
CA ALA A 254 7.60 -15.14 -6.14
C ALA A 254 7.45 -13.61 -6.26
N GLN A 255 8.51 -12.85 -6.02
CA GLN A 255 8.50 -11.40 -6.18
C GLN A 255 8.41 -10.99 -7.66
N ARG A 256 9.04 -11.75 -8.57
CA ARG A 256 8.90 -11.54 -10.02
C ARG A 256 7.49 -11.83 -10.52
N ASP A 257 6.81 -12.82 -9.96
CA ASP A 257 5.42 -13.15 -10.28
C ASP A 257 4.46 -12.00 -9.91
N LEU A 258 4.63 -11.41 -8.71
CA LEU A 258 3.85 -10.24 -8.28
C LEU A 258 4.19 -8.96 -9.05
N THR A 259 5.32 -8.90 -9.73
CA THR A 259 5.76 -7.72 -10.50
C THR A 259 5.79 -8.01 -12.00
N ARG A 260 5.11 -9.06 -12.46
CA ARG A 260 5.19 -9.57 -13.83
C ARG A 260 4.79 -8.50 -14.86
N TRP A 261 3.78 -7.70 -14.56
CA TRP A 261 3.33 -6.62 -15.46
C TRP A 261 4.45 -5.64 -15.83
N MET A 262 5.46 -5.45 -14.97
CA MET A 262 6.60 -4.57 -15.20
C MET A 262 7.53 -5.07 -16.32
N SER A 263 7.46 -6.35 -16.67
CA SER A 263 8.18 -6.90 -17.83
C SER A 263 7.54 -6.50 -19.15
N TYR A 264 6.26 -6.13 -19.15
CA TYR A 264 5.52 -5.72 -20.34
C TYR A 264 5.43 -4.20 -20.49
N THR A 265 5.86 -3.46 -19.46
CA THR A 265 5.93 -2.00 -19.49
C THR A 265 7.33 -1.57 -19.90
N LEU A 266 7.48 -1.18 -21.16
CA LEU A 266 8.61 -0.38 -21.61
C LEU A 266 8.38 1.05 -21.09
N PRO A 267 9.23 1.60 -20.20
CA PRO A 267 9.05 2.96 -19.71
C PRO A 267 9.24 4.03 -20.81
N ASP A 268 9.83 3.67 -21.95
CA ASP A 268 10.10 4.58 -23.06
C ASP A 268 9.60 4.03 -24.39
N ARG A 269 8.63 4.74 -25.00
CA ARG A 269 8.43 4.67 -26.46
C ARG A 269 9.33 5.64 -27.23
N ASP A 270 10.29 6.28 -26.57
CA ASP A 270 11.20 7.26 -27.18
C ASP A 270 12.70 6.90 -27.10
N VAL A 271 13.07 5.67 -26.67
CA VAL A 271 14.45 5.18 -26.77
C VAL A 271 14.64 4.41 -28.08
N PRO A 272 15.50 4.88 -29.02
CA PRO A 272 15.84 4.12 -30.22
C PRO A 272 16.49 2.78 -29.84
N GLY A 273 15.91 1.66 -30.28
CA GLY A 273 16.42 0.30 -30.01
C GLY A 273 15.51 -0.61 -29.18
N ALA A 274 14.34 -0.14 -28.74
CA ALA A 274 13.33 -0.94 -28.02
C ALA A 274 12.55 -1.95 -28.90
N GLU A 275 13.06 -2.30 -30.09
CA GLU A 275 12.42 -3.30 -30.94
C GLU A 275 12.77 -4.71 -30.46
N ARG A 276 11.78 -5.32 -29.80
CA ARG A 276 11.59 -6.78 -29.62
C ARG A 276 12.59 -7.48 -28.70
N SER A 277 12.19 -7.69 -27.46
CA SER A 277 12.55 -8.92 -26.75
C SER A 277 11.63 -10.04 -27.27
N ASN A 278 12.22 -11.08 -27.86
CA ASN A 278 11.53 -12.29 -28.35
C ASN A 278 11.64 -13.40 -27.30
N ASP A 279 11.07 -13.20 -26.10
CA ASP A 279 10.89 -14.25 -25.10
C ASP A 279 9.40 -14.48 -24.80
#